data_AF-A0A2T4JBQ1-F1
#
_entry.id   AF-A0A2T4JBQ1-F1
#
_cell.length_a   1.000
_cell.length_b   1.000
_cell.length_c   1.000
_cell.angle_alpha   90.00
_cell.angle_beta   90.00
_cell.angle_gamma   90.00
#
_symmetry.space_group_name_H-M   'P 1'
#
loop_
_entity.id
_entity.type
_entity.pdbx_description
1 polymer ?
#
loop_
_entity_poly.entity_id
_entity_poly.type
_entity_poly.pdbx_seq_one_letter_code
_entity_poly.pdbx_strand_id
1 'polypeptide(L)'
;MAGLRLRHGHRPHRHAEIRHPRPARLLRKRPALAQALRLQRAGRARPAGRAEPVRRDEEHIRKLLLEYESEDDWLLLMPGTTTDATPDELKERYHILLMMDAGLLAIVGSGAFRITNSGHDYLEAIRDDGIWKKTLAVVAETGGNATLELIKTLALGLLKAKIEQHTGLKL
;
A
#
# COMPACT_ATOMS: atom_id res chain seq x y z
N MET A 1 43.38 -11.19 -31.80
CA MET A 1 43.74 -12.46 -31.16
C MET A 1 45.24 -12.51 -30.94
N ALA A 2 45.73 -12.19 -29.73
CA ALA A 2 47.09 -12.50 -29.28
C ALA A 2 47.10 -12.47 -27.74
N GLY A 3 47.35 -13.62 -27.13
CA GLY A 3 47.04 -13.93 -25.74
C GLY A 3 48.03 -13.41 -24.68
N LEU A 4 47.47 -13.09 -23.50
CA LEU A 4 48.21 -12.84 -22.26
C LEU A 4 48.78 -14.17 -21.73
N ARG A 5 50.11 -14.31 -21.72
CA ARG A 5 50.81 -15.39 -21.02
C ARG A 5 51.13 -14.97 -19.59
N LEU A 6 50.31 -15.40 -18.63
CA LEU A 6 50.61 -15.28 -17.20
C LEU A 6 51.60 -16.39 -16.81
N ARG A 7 52.88 -16.06 -16.62
CA ARG A 7 53.83 -16.95 -15.95
C ARG A 7 53.65 -16.82 -14.44
N HIS A 8 52.99 -17.81 -13.83
CA HIS A 8 52.99 -18.02 -12.38
C HIS A 8 54.39 -18.47 -11.94
N GLY A 9 55.20 -17.53 -11.46
CA GLY A 9 56.45 -17.82 -10.76
C GLY A 9 56.16 -18.15 -9.29
N HIS A 10 56.49 -19.37 -8.88
CA HIS A 10 56.38 -19.86 -7.51
C HIS A 10 57.29 -19.01 -6.58
N ARG A 11 56.71 -18.30 -5.60
CA ARG A 11 57.49 -17.51 -4.63
C ARG A 11 57.30 -18.10 -3.23
N PRO A 12 58.34 -18.62 -2.56
CA PRO A 12 58.21 -19.10 -1.18
C PRO A 12 57.97 -17.92 -0.22
N HIS A 13 57.12 -18.12 0.80
CA HIS A 13 56.65 -17.15 1.81
C HIS A 13 57.73 -16.58 2.76
N ARG A 14 59.01 -16.81 2.44
CA ARG A 14 60.22 -16.59 3.24
C ARG A 14 60.67 -15.18 3.57
N HIS A 15 60.52 -14.20 2.68
CA HIS A 15 61.37 -12.99 2.73
C HIS A 15 60.70 -11.76 2.11
N ALA A 16 59.95 -11.01 2.91
CA ALA A 16 59.66 -9.61 2.62
C ALA A 16 60.61 -8.75 3.48
N GLU A 17 61.83 -8.52 3.00
CA GLU A 17 62.71 -7.51 3.57
C GLU A 17 62.21 -6.12 3.14
N ILE A 18 61.66 -5.34 4.08
CA ILE A 18 61.40 -3.91 3.85
C ILE A 18 62.73 -3.19 3.97
N ARG A 19 63.40 -2.95 2.84
CA ARG A 19 64.50 -2.00 2.76
C ARG A 19 63.91 -0.63 2.44
N HIS A 20 63.97 0.30 3.38
CA HIS A 20 64.39 1.71 3.21
C HIS A 20 64.03 2.55 4.45
N PRO A 21 65.02 3.08 5.20
CA PRO A 21 64.80 4.18 6.13
C PRO A 21 64.83 5.50 5.32
N ARG A 22 63.74 6.27 5.32
CA ARG A 22 63.78 7.68 4.87
C ARG A 22 63.87 8.61 6.10
N PRO A 23 64.69 9.66 6.06
CA PRO A 23 64.88 10.55 7.21
C PRO A 23 63.69 11.48 7.41
N ALA A 24 63.31 11.65 8.69
CA ALA A 24 62.36 12.64 9.15
C ALA A 24 62.95 14.05 9.02
N ARG A 25 62.32 14.91 8.21
CA ARG A 25 62.37 16.39 8.32
C ARG A 25 61.49 17.06 7.26
N LEU A 26 60.17 16.90 7.36
CA LEU A 26 59.18 17.81 6.76
C LEU A 26 57.94 17.87 7.65
N LEU A 27 58.08 18.47 8.83
CA LEU A 27 56.94 19.07 9.54
C LEU A 27 56.71 20.46 8.94
N ARG A 28 55.60 20.64 8.22
CA ARG A 28 54.71 21.82 8.25
C ARG A 28 53.94 21.95 6.94
N LYS A 29 52.70 21.45 6.98
CA LYS A 29 51.44 22.12 6.60
C LYS A 29 50.42 21.02 6.33
N ARG A 30 49.65 20.68 7.37
CA ARG A 30 48.38 19.98 7.19
C ARG A 30 47.49 20.90 6.35
N PRO A 31 46.98 20.51 5.17
CA PRO A 31 45.84 21.23 4.63
C PRO A 31 44.71 21.10 5.65
N ALA A 32 44.04 22.21 5.91
CA ALA A 32 43.01 22.33 6.93
C ALA A 32 41.98 21.21 6.76
N LEU A 33 41.63 20.58 7.89
CA LEU A 33 40.50 19.67 8.02
C LEU A 33 39.32 20.23 7.23
N ALA A 34 38.70 19.38 6.41
CA ALA A 34 37.49 19.69 5.67
C ALA A 34 36.54 20.50 6.56
N GLN A 35 35.98 21.60 6.02
CA GLN A 35 34.93 22.35 6.71
C GLN A 35 33.95 21.35 7.29
N ALA A 36 33.71 21.45 8.60
CA ALA A 36 32.60 20.75 9.21
C ALA A 36 31.37 21.10 8.38
N LEU A 37 30.83 20.12 7.65
CA LEU A 37 29.49 20.19 7.09
C LEU A 37 28.61 20.50 8.29
N ARG A 38 28.27 21.78 8.44
CA ARG A 38 27.21 22.21 9.35
C ARG A 38 25.97 21.55 8.78
N LEU A 39 25.66 20.34 9.24
CA LEU A 39 24.30 19.82 9.19
C LEU A 39 23.48 20.93 9.84
N GLN A 40 22.77 21.68 8.99
CA GLN A 40 21.68 22.49 9.49
C GLN A 40 20.87 21.53 10.36
N ARG A 41 20.72 21.88 11.64
CA ARG A 41 19.79 21.19 12.53
C ARG A 41 18.55 20.96 11.70
N ALA A 42 18.18 19.70 11.51
CA ALA A 42 16.90 19.34 10.93
C ALA A 42 15.89 20.27 11.61
N GLY A 43 15.30 21.17 10.81
CA GLY A 43 14.24 22.04 11.29
C GLY A 43 13.26 21.13 12.01
N ARG A 44 12.84 21.52 13.22
CA ARG A 44 11.87 20.75 14.01
C ARG A 44 10.83 20.22 13.03
N ALA A 45 10.70 18.90 12.96
CA ALA A 45 9.59 18.29 12.25
C ALA A 45 8.35 19.06 12.70
N ARG A 46 7.68 19.74 11.76
CA ARG A 46 6.37 20.30 12.05
C ARG A 46 5.61 19.14 12.69
N PRO A 47 4.94 19.34 13.84
CA PRO A 47 4.08 18.30 14.36
C PRO A 47 3.13 18.01 13.20
N ALA A 48 3.29 16.85 12.56
CA ALA A 48 2.32 16.37 11.61
C ALA A 48 1.03 16.43 12.38
N GLY A 49 0.12 17.32 11.95
CA GLY A 49 -1.17 17.47 12.59
C GLY A 49 -1.72 16.08 12.81
N ARG A 50 -2.10 15.77 14.05
CA ARG A 50 -2.59 14.45 14.44
C ARG A 50 -3.54 13.99 13.34
N ALA A 51 -3.13 13.00 12.55
CA ALA A 51 -3.97 12.49 11.49
C ALA A 51 -5.29 12.09 12.15
N GLU A 52 -6.39 12.71 11.72
CA GLU A 52 -7.71 12.38 12.22
C GLU A 52 -7.88 10.86 12.13
N PRO A 53 -8.34 10.19 13.21
CA PRO A 53 -8.46 8.74 13.21
C PRO A 53 -9.42 8.32 12.09
N VAL A 54 -8.89 7.65 11.08
CA VAL A 54 -9.69 7.11 9.97
C VAL A 54 -10.59 6.02 10.52
N ARG A 55 -11.89 6.19 10.36
CA ARG A 55 -12.91 5.18 10.68
C ARG A 55 -13.31 4.46 9.40
N ARG A 56 -13.72 3.20 9.55
CA ARG A 56 -14.35 2.46 8.46
C ARG A 56 -15.60 3.22 8.03
N ASP A 57 -15.75 3.41 6.72
CA ASP A 57 -16.82 4.15 6.07
C ASP A 57 -17.38 3.28 4.94
N GLU A 58 -18.60 2.76 5.15
CA GLU A 58 -19.28 1.84 4.23
C GLU A 58 -19.63 2.52 2.89
N GLU A 59 -19.97 3.81 2.91
CA GLU A 59 -20.26 4.57 1.70
C GLU A 59 -18.97 4.76 0.89
N HIS A 60 -17.87 5.03 1.57
CA HIS A 60 -16.57 5.13 0.92
C HIS A 60 -16.12 3.78 0.33
N ILE A 61 -16.33 2.67 1.04
CA ILE A 61 -16.07 1.32 0.51
C ILE A 61 -16.89 1.06 -0.77
N ARG A 62 -18.20 1.34 -0.74
CA ARG A 62 -19.07 1.19 -1.91
C ARG A 62 -18.58 2.04 -3.08
N LYS A 63 -18.25 3.30 -2.82
CA LYS A 63 -17.76 4.23 -3.83
C LYS A 63 -16.47 3.70 -4.49
N LEU A 64 -15.48 3.30 -3.69
CA LEU A 64 -14.20 2.80 -4.19
C LEU A 64 -14.39 1.54 -5.04
N LEU A 65 -15.22 0.58 -4.60
CA LEU A 65 -15.46 -0.63 -5.38
C LEU A 65 -16.13 -0.33 -6.73
N LEU A 66 -17.09 0.59 -6.77
CA LEU A 66 -17.74 1.01 -8.02
C LEU A 66 -16.76 1.74 -8.95
N GLU A 67 -15.90 2.58 -8.38
CA GLU A 67 -14.86 3.30 -9.10
C GLU A 67 -13.86 2.33 -9.72
N TYR A 68 -13.31 1.41 -8.93
CA TYR A 68 -12.40 0.37 -9.39
C TYR A 68 -12.99 -0.59 -10.42
N GLU A 69 -14.29 -0.88 -10.35
CA GLU A 69 -14.96 -1.69 -11.37
C GLU A 69 -15.10 -0.92 -12.69
N SER A 70 -15.21 0.40 -12.64
CA SER A 70 -15.35 1.25 -13.83
C SER A 70 -14.04 1.53 -14.54
N GLU A 71 -12.90 1.18 -13.94
CA GLU A 71 -11.59 1.29 -14.57
C GLU A 71 -11.45 0.28 -15.73
N ASP A 72 -10.79 0.71 -16.81
CA ASP A 72 -10.61 -0.12 -18.01
C ASP A 72 -9.64 -1.30 -17.79
N ASP A 73 -8.79 -1.23 -16.75
CA ASP A 73 -7.82 -2.26 -16.40
C ASP A 73 -8.25 -3.03 -15.14
N TRP A 74 -8.05 -4.34 -15.15
CA TRP A 74 -8.34 -5.21 -14.00
C TRP A 74 -7.26 -5.12 -12.91
N LEU A 75 -6.10 -4.51 -13.23
CA LEU A 75 -4.97 -4.34 -12.33
C LEU A 75 -4.90 -2.90 -11.81
N LEU A 76 -5.13 -2.73 -10.51
CA LEU A 76 -5.21 -1.42 -9.82
C LEU A 76 -3.95 -1.18 -9.00
N LEU A 77 -3.49 0.07 -8.93
CA LEU A 77 -2.30 0.46 -8.17
C LEU A 77 -2.66 0.87 -6.74
N MET A 78 -1.84 0.44 -5.78
CA MET A 78 -2.02 0.80 -4.36
C MET A 78 -1.72 2.30 -4.14
N PRO A 79 -2.68 3.11 -3.67
CA PRO A 79 -2.48 4.52 -3.36
C PRO A 79 -1.65 4.69 -2.09
N GLY A 80 -1.07 5.87 -1.91
CA GLY A 80 -0.40 6.25 -0.66
C GLY A 80 0.84 5.40 -0.33
N THR A 81 1.56 4.96 -1.37
CA THR A 81 2.81 4.19 -1.22
C THR A 81 4.05 5.10 -1.13
N THR A 82 3.93 6.37 -1.49
CA THR A 82 5.01 7.36 -1.44
C THR A 82 5.09 8.07 -0.09
N THR A 83 6.21 8.77 0.15
CA THR A 83 6.43 9.51 1.42
C THR A 83 5.61 10.81 1.51
N ASP A 84 5.20 11.34 0.36
CA ASP A 84 4.38 12.54 0.19
C ASP A 84 2.89 12.25 0.01
N ALA A 85 2.45 11.02 0.32
CA ALA A 85 1.07 10.59 0.26
C ALA A 85 0.12 11.58 0.97
N THR A 86 -0.93 11.94 0.28
CA THR A 86 -1.98 12.82 0.79
C THR A 86 -2.84 12.10 1.84
N PRO A 87 -3.51 12.83 2.74
CA PRO A 87 -4.46 12.23 3.68
C PRO A 87 -5.56 11.40 3.00
N ASP A 88 -6.00 11.81 1.80
CA ASP A 88 -7.03 11.10 1.05
C ASP A 88 -6.51 9.77 0.49
N GLU A 89 -5.31 9.74 -0.08
CA GLU A 89 -4.66 8.49 -0.51
C GLU A 89 -4.43 7.51 0.66
N LEU A 90 -4.10 8.04 1.84
CA LEU A 90 -3.96 7.22 3.06
C LEU A 90 -5.33 6.69 3.54
N LYS A 91 -6.39 7.49 3.43
CA LYS A 91 -7.77 7.06 3.73
C LYS A 91 -8.23 5.98 2.75
N GLU A 92 -7.95 6.14 1.47
CA GLU A 92 -8.26 5.15 0.43
C GLU A 92 -7.51 3.85 0.69
N ARG A 93 -6.19 3.93 0.90
CA ARG A 93 -5.35 2.78 1.26
C ARG A 93 -5.87 2.04 2.48
N TYR A 94 -6.29 2.75 3.52
CA TYR A 94 -6.89 2.14 4.71
C TYR A 94 -8.12 1.29 4.37
N HIS A 95 -9.03 1.77 3.52
CA HIS A 95 -10.23 1.02 3.13
C HIS A 95 -9.91 -0.13 2.17
N ILE A 96 -8.92 0.02 1.28
CA ILE A 96 -8.40 -1.07 0.45
C ILE A 96 -7.94 -2.24 1.33
N LEU A 97 -7.15 -1.95 2.37
CA LEU A 97 -6.67 -2.99 3.29
C LEU A 97 -7.82 -3.71 4.00
N LEU A 98 -8.83 -2.98 4.48
CA LEU A 98 -10.03 -3.59 5.08
C LEU A 98 -10.78 -4.50 4.09
N MET A 99 -10.89 -4.08 2.83
CA MET A 99 -11.53 -4.88 1.78
C MET A 99 -10.71 -6.11 1.39
N MET A 100 -9.37 -6.03 1.46
CA MET A 100 -8.49 -7.18 1.30
C MET A 100 -8.67 -8.19 2.43
N ASP A 101 -8.75 -7.73 3.68
CA ASP A 101 -9.00 -8.59 4.84
C ASP A 101 -10.35 -9.30 4.74
N ALA A 102 -11.35 -8.64 4.15
CA ALA A 102 -12.67 -9.21 3.86
C ALA A 102 -12.70 -10.09 2.58
N GLY A 103 -11.59 -10.22 1.87
CA GLY A 103 -11.48 -11.02 0.64
C GLY A 103 -12.19 -10.41 -0.58
N LEU A 104 -12.61 -9.14 -0.52
CA LEU A 104 -13.23 -8.42 -1.64
C LEU A 104 -12.17 -7.97 -2.67
N LEU A 105 -10.97 -7.67 -2.17
CA LEU A 105 -9.80 -7.31 -2.98
C LEU A 105 -8.67 -8.32 -2.75
N ALA A 106 -7.78 -8.48 -3.72
CA ALA A 106 -6.60 -9.32 -3.60
C ALA A 106 -5.36 -8.63 -4.17
N ILE A 107 -4.23 -8.76 -3.46
CA ILE A 107 -2.94 -8.26 -3.91
C ILE A 107 -2.48 -9.05 -5.13
N VAL A 108 -1.98 -8.35 -6.15
CA VAL A 108 -1.38 -8.91 -7.35
C VAL A 108 0.01 -8.28 -7.51
N GLY A 109 1.04 -9.01 -7.10
CA GLY A 109 2.43 -8.52 -7.16
C GLY A 109 2.73 -7.41 -6.16
N SER A 110 3.79 -6.64 -6.44
CA SER A 110 4.26 -5.58 -5.54
C SER A 110 3.56 -4.26 -5.82
N GLY A 111 2.61 -3.88 -4.97
CA GLY A 111 1.97 -2.57 -5.02
C GLY A 111 0.77 -2.49 -5.96
N ALA A 112 0.25 -3.62 -6.44
CA ALA A 112 -0.98 -3.67 -7.22
C ALA A 112 -1.98 -4.68 -6.62
N PHE A 113 -3.25 -4.53 -6.97
CA PHE A 113 -4.35 -5.35 -6.51
C PHE A 113 -5.45 -5.46 -7.57
N ARG A 114 -6.43 -6.31 -7.32
CA ARG A 114 -7.62 -6.48 -8.16
C ARG A 114 -8.86 -6.75 -7.33
N ILE A 115 -10.04 -6.60 -7.93
CA ILE A 115 -11.30 -7.08 -7.36
C ILE A 115 -11.35 -8.62 -7.47
N THR A 116 -11.81 -9.28 -6.42
CA THR A 116 -12.01 -10.75 -6.41
C THR A 116 -13.41 -11.10 -6.91
N ASN A 117 -13.68 -12.39 -7.17
CA ASN A 117 -15.05 -12.83 -7.45
C ASN A 117 -16.01 -12.47 -6.31
N SER A 118 -15.57 -12.63 -5.05
CA SER A 118 -16.36 -12.24 -3.87
C SER A 118 -16.62 -10.72 -3.84
N GLY A 119 -15.64 -9.92 -4.30
CA GLY A 119 -15.78 -8.48 -4.50
C GLY A 119 -16.85 -8.12 -5.53
N HIS A 120 -16.87 -8.80 -6.69
CA HIS A 120 -17.92 -8.63 -7.68
C HIS A 120 -19.30 -9.08 -7.16
N ASP A 121 -19.38 -10.19 -6.44
CA ASP A 121 -20.63 -10.64 -5.82
C ASP A 121 -21.15 -9.64 -4.77
N TYR A 122 -20.23 -9.00 -4.03
CA TYR A 122 -20.56 -7.96 -3.08
C TYR A 122 -21.09 -6.71 -3.80
N LEU A 123 -20.37 -6.26 -4.82
CA LEU A 123 -20.77 -5.15 -5.69
C LEU A 123 -22.18 -5.34 -6.24
N GLU A 124 -22.47 -6.52 -6.78
CA GLU A 124 -23.79 -6.80 -7.36
C GLU A 124 -24.91 -6.76 -6.32
N ALA A 125 -24.64 -7.21 -5.09
CA ALA A 125 -25.60 -7.10 -4.00
C ALA A 125 -25.92 -5.64 -3.64
N ILE A 126 -24.93 -4.74 -3.72
CA ILE A 126 -25.05 -3.34 -3.26
C ILE A 126 -25.15 -2.32 -4.39
N ARG A 127 -25.25 -2.75 -5.65
CA ARG A 127 -25.26 -1.88 -6.82
C ARG A 127 -26.49 -0.98 -6.86
N ASP A 128 -27.67 -1.53 -6.58
CA ASP A 128 -28.93 -0.80 -6.59
C ASP A 128 -29.00 0.20 -5.43
N ASP A 129 -29.12 1.50 -5.74
CA ASP A 129 -29.19 2.57 -4.74
C ASP A 129 -30.36 2.45 -3.78
N GLY A 130 -31.49 1.90 -4.24
CA GLY A 130 -32.67 1.70 -3.41
C GLY A 130 -32.45 0.60 -2.37
N ILE A 131 -31.85 -0.52 -2.81
CA ILE A 131 -31.46 -1.64 -1.93
C ILE A 131 -30.37 -1.18 -0.96
N TRP A 132 -29.37 -0.43 -1.42
CA TRP A 132 -28.30 0.10 -0.59
C TRP A 132 -28.83 0.99 0.55
N LYS A 133 -29.67 1.98 0.21
CA LYS A 133 -30.27 2.89 1.21
C LYS A 133 -31.11 2.15 2.24
N LYS A 134 -31.91 1.16 1.80
CA LYS A 134 -32.69 0.31 2.71
C LYS A 134 -31.80 -0.53 3.61
N THR A 135 -30.70 -1.08 3.07
CA THR A 135 -29.73 -1.86 3.84
C THR A 135 -29.10 -1.02 4.94
N LEU A 136 -28.61 0.18 4.60
CA LEU A 136 -28.03 1.10 5.60
C LEU A 136 -29.06 1.57 6.64
N ALA A 137 -30.33 1.75 6.25
CA ALA A 137 -31.39 2.08 7.20
C ALA A 137 -31.58 0.96 8.26
N VAL A 138 -31.62 -0.29 7.82
CA VAL A 138 -31.71 -1.45 8.73
C VAL A 138 -30.48 -1.54 9.65
N VAL A 139 -29.29 -1.27 9.12
CA VAL A 139 -28.05 -1.23 9.92
C VAL A 139 -28.09 -0.10 10.95
N ALA A 140 -28.59 1.09 10.57
CA ALA A 140 -28.72 2.21 11.49
C ALA A 140 -29.71 1.91 12.62
N GLU A 141 -30.85 1.28 12.31
CA GLU A 141 -31.86 0.87 13.31
C GLU A 141 -31.30 -0.15 14.33
N THR A 142 -30.33 -0.97 13.92
CA THR A 142 -29.68 -1.99 14.78
C THR A 142 -28.47 -1.46 15.54
N GLY A 143 -28.24 -0.14 15.54
CA GLY A 143 -27.18 0.53 16.30
C GLY A 143 -25.94 0.88 15.48
N GLY A 144 -26.01 0.81 14.15
CA GLY A 144 -24.98 1.32 13.23
C GLY A 144 -23.75 0.43 13.06
N ASN A 145 -23.71 -0.73 13.70
CA ASN A 145 -22.57 -1.66 13.64
C ASN A 145 -22.92 -2.86 12.75
N ALA A 146 -22.32 -2.94 11.56
CA ALA A 146 -22.46 -4.10 10.68
C ALA A 146 -21.13 -4.52 10.06
N THR A 147 -20.91 -5.84 9.99
CA THR A 147 -19.82 -6.42 9.19
C THR A 147 -20.14 -6.28 7.70
N LEU A 148 -19.12 -6.27 6.83
CA LEU A 148 -19.35 -6.26 5.37
C LEU A 148 -20.19 -7.46 4.92
N GLU A 149 -19.98 -8.62 5.54
CA GLU A 149 -20.76 -9.83 5.27
C GLU A 149 -22.24 -9.67 5.63
N LEU A 150 -22.55 -9.05 6.78
CA LEU A 150 -23.93 -8.77 7.17
C LEU A 150 -24.59 -7.80 6.18
N ILE A 151 -23.89 -6.75 5.76
CA ILE A 151 -24.37 -5.81 4.75
C ILE A 151 -24.70 -6.54 3.45
N LYS A 152 -23.80 -7.42 2.97
CA LYS A 152 -24.04 -8.25 1.78
C LYS A 152 -25.31 -9.10 1.95
N THR A 153 -25.45 -9.76 3.09
CA THR A 153 -26.57 -10.66 3.38
C THR A 153 -27.90 -9.92 3.40
N LEU A 154 -27.95 -8.75 4.04
CA LEU A 154 -29.15 -7.90 4.07
C LEU A 154 -29.52 -7.42 2.67
N ALA A 155 -28.54 -6.95 1.89
CA ALA A 155 -28.76 -6.47 0.54
C ALA A 155 -29.28 -7.58 -0.39
N LEU A 156 -28.69 -8.79 -0.32
CA LEU A 156 -29.17 -9.97 -1.04
C LEU A 156 -30.59 -10.38 -0.62
N GLY A 157 -30.92 -10.30 0.67
CA GLY A 157 -32.27 -10.58 1.16
C GLY A 157 -33.32 -9.60 0.60
N LEU A 158 -32.98 -8.31 0.53
CA LEU A 158 -33.82 -7.29 -0.10
C LEU A 158 -33.95 -7.48 -1.61
N LEU A 159 -32.87 -7.85 -2.29
CA LEU A 159 -32.87 -8.17 -3.71
C LEU A 159 -33.77 -9.37 -4.00
N LYS A 160 -33.64 -10.44 -3.21
CA LYS A 160 -34.49 -11.62 -3.28
C LYS A 160 -35.96 -11.25 -3.15
N ALA A 161 -36.34 -10.49 -2.12
CA ALA A 161 -37.72 -10.03 -1.94
C ALA A 161 -38.24 -9.23 -3.15
N LYS A 162 -37.39 -8.38 -3.75
CA LYS A 162 -37.73 -7.65 -4.98
C LYS A 162 -37.96 -8.59 -6.17
N ILE A 163 -37.11 -9.61 -6.34
CA ILE A 163 -37.27 -10.62 -7.41
C ILE A 163 -38.56 -11.41 -7.21
N GLU A 164 -38.86 -11.86 -5.98
CA GLU A 164 -40.09 -12.60 -5.69
C GLU A 164 -41.34 -11.76 -6.01
N GLN A 165 -41.33 -10.47 -5.68
CA GLN A 165 -42.41 -9.53 -6.01
C GLN A 165 -42.62 -9.36 -7.52
N HIS A 166 -41.55 -9.31 -8.31
CA HIS A 166 -41.62 -9.11 -9.76
C HIS A 166 -41.92 -10.39 -10.54
N THR A 167 -41.42 -11.53 -10.08
CA THR A 167 -41.49 -12.81 -10.82
C THR A 167 -42.62 -13.72 -10.34
N GLY A 168 -43.11 -13.53 -9.11
CA GLY A 168 -44.04 -14.46 -8.45
C GLY A 168 -43.41 -15.80 -8.04
N LEU A 169 -42.10 -15.98 -8.27
CA LEU A 169 -41.35 -17.16 -7.84
C LEU A 169 -40.95 -17.00 -6.37
N LYS A 170 -41.03 -18.07 -5.58
CA LYS A 170 -40.42 -18.12 -4.24
C LYS A 170 -38.99 -18.64 -4.37
N LEU A 171 -38.02 -17.85 -3.91
CA LEU A 171 -36.59 -18.17 -3.99
C LEU A 171 -36.04 -18.61 -2.63
#